data_AF-A0A534TYY7-F1
#
_entry.id   AF-A0A534TYY7-F1
#
_cell.length_a   1.000
_cell.length_b   1.000
_cell.length_c   1.000
_cell.angle_alpha   90.00
_cell.angle_beta   90.00
_cell.angle_gamma   90.00
#
_symmetry.space_group_name_H-M   'P 1'
#
loop_
_entity.id
_entity.type
_entity.pdbx_description
1 polymer ?
#
loop_
_entity_poly.entity_id
_entity_poly.type
_entity_poly.pdbx_seq_one_letter_code
_entity_poly.pdbx_strand_id
1 'polypeptide(L)'
;MPQVFHRSTNTFSRVSIFGALFFIAGATYGLALINRSAYVTEAGVAREQPIQFSHRHHAGELGIDCRYCHTTVERTASAGMPATQTCMNCHAQIWVESPMLEPVRASYRTDTSIRWARVHDLPDYVYFNHSIHVQKGIGCATCHGRVDRMNLTWQEASLQMEWCLDCHRAPERYVRPRAEVFNMAWEPPSNQLEVGRELVHEYKIQSLTDCYTCHR
;
A
#
# COMPACT_ATOMS: atom_id res chain seq x y z
N MET A 1 64.77 14.49 -19.29
CA MET A 1 63.43 14.52 -19.91
C MET A 1 62.77 15.84 -19.52
N PRO A 2 62.22 16.64 -20.46
CA PRO A 2 61.56 17.89 -20.12
C PRO A 2 60.28 17.62 -19.32
N GLN A 3 60.05 18.41 -18.27
CA GLN A 3 58.84 18.33 -17.46
C GLN A 3 57.65 18.84 -18.28
N VAL A 4 56.80 17.92 -18.76
CA VAL A 4 55.65 18.25 -19.63
C VAL A 4 54.47 18.84 -18.84
N PHE A 5 54.26 18.43 -17.58
CA PHE A 5 53.17 18.91 -16.72
C PHE A 5 53.66 19.61 -15.46
N HIS A 6 53.00 20.72 -15.11
CA HIS A 6 53.31 21.48 -13.90
C HIS A 6 52.94 20.69 -12.63
N ARG A 7 53.62 20.93 -11.50
CA ARG A 7 53.43 20.15 -10.26
C ARG A 7 52.00 20.23 -9.70
N SER A 8 51.31 21.35 -9.97
CA SER A 8 49.89 21.54 -9.61
C SER A 8 48.96 20.57 -10.32
N THR A 9 49.35 20.02 -11.47
CA THR A 9 48.56 19.03 -12.21
C THR A 9 48.28 17.79 -11.37
N ASN A 10 49.16 17.40 -10.44
CA ASN A 10 48.88 16.29 -9.50
C ASN A 10 47.69 16.58 -8.58
N THR A 11 47.58 17.81 -8.07
CA THR A 11 46.46 18.23 -7.23
C THR A 11 45.18 18.30 -8.06
N PHE A 12 45.23 18.90 -9.25
CA PHE A 12 44.08 18.96 -10.15
C PHE A 12 43.59 17.58 -10.55
N SER A 13 44.47 16.66 -10.97
CA SER A 13 44.08 15.30 -11.33
C SER A 13 43.44 14.56 -10.14
N ARG A 14 43.99 14.67 -8.93
CA ARG A 14 43.40 14.04 -7.73
C ARG A 14 42.02 14.63 -7.40
N VAL A 15 41.90 15.96 -7.38
CA VAL A 15 40.63 16.63 -7.08
C VAL A 15 39.58 16.34 -8.15
N SER A 16 39.96 16.29 -9.43
CA SER A 16 39.03 15.97 -10.51
C SER A 16 38.56 14.52 -10.44
N ILE A 17 39.44 13.55 -10.17
CA ILE A 17 39.07 12.13 -10.08
C ILE A 17 38.18 11.90 -8.85
N PHE A 18 38.64 12.30 -7.66
CA PHE A 18 37.86 12.11 -6.44
C PHE A 18 36.60 12.97 -6.43
N GLY A 19 36.68 14.21 -6.91
CA GLY A 19 35.53 15.10 -7.04
C GLY A 19 34.47 14.54 -7.98
N ALA A 20 34.86 14.01 -9.15
CA ALA A 20 33.93 13.33 -10.05
C ALA A 20 33.32 12.08 -9.41
N LEU A 21 34.13 11.26 -8.72
CA LEU A 21 33.65 10.06 -8.03
C LEU A 21 32.64 10.39 -6.93
N PHE A 22 32.94 11.36 -6.06
CA PHE A 22 32.01 11.79 -5.01
C PHE A 22 30.77 12.47 -5.57
N PHE A 23 30.90 13.25 -6.65
CA PHE A 23 29.75 13.85 -7.31
C PHE A 23 28.82 12.80 -7.90
N ILE A 24 29.36 11.81 -8.63
CA ILE A 24 28.57 10.71 -9.20
C ILE A 24 27.92 9.89 -8.08
N ALA A 25 28.68 9.50 -7.05
CA ALA A 25 28.14 8.75 -5.92
C ALA A 25 27.03 9.53 -5.20
N GLY A 26 27.23 10.82 -4.95
CA GLY A 26 26.25 11.71 -4.33
C GLY A 26 25.00 11.89 -5.19
N ALA A 27 25.16 12.08 -6.50
CA ALA A 27 24.05 12.22 -7.45
C ALA A 27 23.24 10.92 -7.56
N THR A 28 23.89 9.76 -7.69
CA THR A 28 23.22 8.46 -7.72
C THR A 28 22.48 8.18 -6.41
N TYR A 29 23.10 8.50 -5.27
CA TYR A 29 22.45 8.36 -3.96
C TYR A 29 21.23 9.29 -3.84
N GLY A 30 21.36 10.55 -4.24
CA GLY A 30 20.26 11.52 -4.26
C GLY A 30 19.10 11.07 -5.14
N LEU A 31 19.38 10.58 -6.35
CA LEU A 31 18.36 10.04 -7.24
C LEU A 31 17.68 8.80 -6.66
N ALA A 32 18.43 7.90 -6.02
CA ALA A 32 17.88 6.73 -5.34
C ALA A 32 16.95 7.12 -4.19
N LEU A 33 17.31 8.14 -3.40
CA LEU A 33 16.46 8.67 -2.33
C LEU A 33 15.16 9.27 -2.88
N ILE A 34 15.24 10.06 -3.95
CA ILE A 34 14.04 10.63 -4.60
C ILE A 34 13.13 9.50 -5.11
N ASN A 35 13.70 8.51 -5.80
CA ASN A 35 12.94 7.38 -6.35
C ASN A 35 12.24 6.53 -5.28
N ARG A 36 12.78 6.47 -4.06
CA ARG A 36 12.20 5.76 -2.91
C ARG A 36 11.26 6.63 -2.07
N SER A 37 11.19 7.92 -2.35
CA SER A 37 10.43 8.87 -1.54
C SER A 37 8.92 8.81 -1.84
N ALA A 38 8.13 9.26 -0.87
CA ALA A 38 6.68 9.41 -1.00
C ALA A 38 6.27 10.33 -2.17
N TYR A 39 7.17 11.21 -2.64
CA TYR A 39 6.92 12.04 -3.81
C TYR A 39 6.75 11.22 -5.09
N VAL A 40 7.54 10.16 -5.28
CA VAL A 40 7.47 9.30 -6.47
C VAL A 40 6.39 8.24 -6.34
N THR A 41 6.21 7.66 -5.15
CA THR A 41 5.15 6.67 -4.93
C THR A 41 3.76 7.29 -4.77
N GLU A 42 3.69 8.63 -4.67
CA GLU A 42 2.49 9.38 -4.32
C GLU A 42 1.82 8.90 -3.02
N ALA A 43 2.64 8.45 -2.07
CA ALA A 43 2.15 8.03 -0.76
C ALA A 43 1.63 9.26 0.00
N GLY A 44 0.47 9.14 0.63
CA GLY A 44 -0.23 10.26 1.29
C GLY A 44 -1.03 11.17 0.36
N VAL A 45 -1.03 10.92 -0.96
CA VAL A 45 -1.78 11.73 -1.93
C VAL A 45 -3.10 11.05 -2.27
N ALA A 46 -4.22 11.73 -2.01
CA ALA A 46 -5.54 11.25 -2.37
C ALA A 46 -5.73 11.33 -3.89
N ARG A 47 -6.20 10.24 -4.50
CA ARG A 47 -6.53 10.20 -5.94
C ARG A 47 -7.94 10.71 -6.16
N GLU A 48 -8.15 11.46 -7.23
CA GLU A 48 -9.50 11.86 -7.65
C GLU A 48 -10.31 10.62 -8.04
N GLN A 49 -11.54 10.55 -7.55
CA GLN A 49 -12.45 9.43 -7.77
C GLN A 49 -13.69 9.94 -8.53
N PRO A 50 -14.37 9.07 -9.31
CA PRO A 50 -15.63 9.42 -9.95
C PRO A 50 -16.71 9.81 -8.94
N ILE A 51 -16.61 9.30 -7.71
CA ILE A 51 -17.45 9.64 -6.56
C ILE A 51 -16.51 9.84 -5.37
N GLN A 52 -16.70 10.94 -4.64
CA GLN A 52 -15.93 11.26 -3.44
C GLN A 52 -16.40 10.41 -2.24
N PHE A 53 -16.14 9.10 -2.31
CA PHE A 53 -16.52 8.13 -1.29
C PHE A 53 -15.65 8.27 -0.03
N SER A 54 -16.30 8.42 1.12
CA SER A 54 -15.62 8.53 2.43
C SER A 54 -15.61 7.21 3.18
N HIS A 55 -14.44 6.60 3.31
CA HIS A 55 -14.26 5.44 4.19
C HIS A 55 -14.40 5.81 5.66
N ARG A 56 -14.01 7.03 6.06
CA ARG A 56 -14.21 7.53 7.42
C ARG A 56 -15.68 7.46 7.84
N HIS A 57 -16.58 7.91 6.98
CA HIS A 57 -17.99 7.88 7.29
C HIS A 57 -18.51 6.44 7.40
N HIS A 58 -18.21 5.60 6.40
CA HIS A 58 -18.79 4.26 6.33
C HIS A 58 -18.15 3.26 7.30
N ALA A 59 -16.82 3.16 7.33
CA ALA A 59 -16.12 2.20 8.18
C ALA A 59 -15.82 2.76 9.58
N GLY A 60 -15.51 4.05 9.69
CA GLY A 60 -15.15 4.67 10.97
C GLY A 60 -16.36 5.06 11.82
N GLU A 61 -17.26 5.87 11.27
CA GLU A 61 -18.39 6.45 12.02
C GLU A 61 -19.59 5.50 12.11
N LEU A 62 -19.91 4.81 11.02
CA LEU A 62 -21.02 3.84 10.99
C LEU A 62 -20.60 2.42 11.40
N GLY A 63 -19.30 2.14 11.48
CA GLY A 63 -18.79 0.82 11.89
C GLY A 63 -19.07 -0.31 10.88
N ILE A 64 -19.26 0.02 9.59
CA ILE A 64 -19.48 -0.99 8.56
C ILE A 64 -18.21 -1.81 8.37
N ASP A 65 -18.31 -3.12 8.56
CA ASP A 65 -17.21 -4.05 8.37
C ASP A 65 -16.70 -4.02 6.92
N CYS A 66 -15.37 -4.04 6.76
CA CYS A 66 -14.71 -3.95 5.46
C CYS A 66 -15.22 -4.99 4.45
N ARG A 67 -15.60 -6.18 4.92
CA ARG A 67 -16.06 -7.31 4.09
C ARG A 67 -17.45 -7.10 3.53
N TYR A 68 -18.23 -6.15 4.05
CA TYR A 68 -19.53 -5.81 3.46
C TYR A 68 -19.38 -5.31 2.02
N CYS A 69 -18.34 -4.51 1.77
CA CYS A 69 -18.02 -4.00 0.44
C CYS A 69 -16.95 -4.84 -0.27
N HIS A 70 -15.90 -5.26 0.44
CA HIS A 70 -14.78 -6.04 -0.10
C HIS A 70 -14.96 -7.54 0.19
N THR A 71 -16.03 -8.10 -0.37
CA THR A 71 -16.56 -9.42 0.00
C THR A 71 -15.62 -10.58 -0.29
N THR A 72 -14.68 -10.42 -1.21
CA THR A 72 -13.79 -11.49 -1.67
C THR A 72 -12.42 -11.48 -0.99
N VAL A 73 -12.14 -10.49 -0.13
CA VAL A 73 -10.82 -10.27 0.50
C VAL A 73 -10.29 -11.49 1.26
N GLU A 74 -11.17 -12.30 1.84
CA GLU A 74 -10.79 -13.49 2.61
C GLU A 74 -10.56 -14.74 1.75
N ARG A 75 -11.02 -14.72 0.48
CA ARG A 75 -11.15 -15.93 -0.36
C ARG A 75 -10.35 -15.86 -1.65
N THR A 76 -10.18 -14.68 -2.23
CA THR A 76 -9.54 -14.50 -3.53
C THR A 76 -8.31 -13.61 -3.45
N ALA A 77 -7.54 -13.61 -4.53
CA ALA A 77 -6.34 -12.79 -4.64
C ALA A 77 -6.62 -11.28 -4.69
N SER A 78 -7.77 -10.88 -5.24
CA SER A 78 -8.26 -9.50 -5.20
C SER A 78 -9.27 -9.32 -4.06
N ALA A 79 -9.24 -8.18 -3.37
CA ALA A 79 -10.29 -7.80 -2.43
C ALA A 79 -11.63 -7.45 -3.11
N GLY A 80 -11.59 -7.22 -4.43
CA GLY A 80 -12.72 -6.78 -5.22
C GLY A 80 -13.10 -5.32 -4.96
N MET A 81 -13.77 -4.70 -5.92
CA MET A 81 -14.47 -3.43 -5.73
C MET A 81 -15.97 -3.72 -5.59
N PRO A 82 -16.69 -3.01 -4.71
CA PRO A 82 -18.11 -3.23 -4.52
C PRO A 82 -18.86 -2.94 -5.82
N ALA A 83 -19.84 -3.79 -6.12
CA ALA A 83 -20.80 -3.51 -7.18
C ALA A 83 -21.67 -2.31 -6.80
N THR A 84 -22.21 -1.59 -7.79
CA THR A 84 -23.11 -0.45 -7.56
C THR A 84 -24.32 -0.83 -6.71
N GLN A 85 -24.79 -2.09 -6.80
CA GLN A 85 -25.86 -2.64 -5.95
C GLN A 85 -25.56 -2.49 -4.45
N THR A 86 -24.31 -2.72 -4.02
CA THR A 86 -23.92 -2.60 -2.61
C THR A 86 -24.17 -1.20 -2.07
N CYS A 87 -23.89 -0.17 -2.88
CA CYS A 87 -24.19 1.23 -2.54
C CYS A 87 -25.71 1.46 -2.48
N MET A 88 -26.45 0.91 -3.45
CA MET A 88 -27.89 1.12 -3.57
C MET A 88 -28.72 0.40 -2.52
N ASN A 89 -28.18 -0.63 -1.84
CA ASN A 89 -28.84 -1.30 -0.71
C ASN A 89 -29.29 -0.29 0.36
N CYS A 90 -28.54 0.78 0.57
CA CYS A 90 -28.92 1.88 1.46
C CYS A 90 -29.32 3.14 0.68
N HIS A 91 -28.54 3.55 -0.32
CA HIS A 91 -28.72 4.81 -1.04
C HIS A 91 -29.94 4.87 -1.96
N ALA A 92 -30.70 3.78 -2.08
CA ALA A 92 -32.06 3.82 -2.61
C ALA A 92 -33.05 4.55 -1.69
N GLN A 93 -32.74 4.70 -0.39
CA GLN A 93 -33.64 5.27 0.62
C GLN A 93 -33.01 6.43 1.39
N ILE A 94 -31.68 6.48 1.52
CA ILE A 94 -30.98 7.56 2.22
C ILE A 94 -30.24 8.47 1.24
N TRP A 95 -30.28 9.79 1.51
CA TRP A 95 -29.58 10.80 0.71
C TRP A 95 -29.90 10.74 -0.79
N VAL A 96 -31.11 10.29 -1.14
CA VAL A 96 -31.51 9.94 -2.52
C VAL A 96 -31.36 11.12 -3.48
N GLU A 97 -31.56 12.35 -3.02
CA GLU A 97 -31.45 13.59 -3.81
C GLU A 97 -30.04 14.21 -3.78
N SER A 98 -29.08 13.61 -3.08
CA SER A 98 -27.72 14.15 -3.01
C SER A 98 -27.09 14.18 -4.41
N PRO A 99 -26.56 15.34 -4.86
CA PRO A 99 -25.88 15.44 -6.14
C PRO A 99 -24.65 14.54 -6.22
N MET A 100 -23.96 14.31 -5.10
CA MET A 100 -22.76 13.46 -5.03
C MET A 100 -23.03 12.00 -5.37
N LEU A 101 -24.28 11.54 -5.21
CA LEU A 101 -24.69 10.16 -5.49
C LEU A 101 -25.22 9.97 -6.91
N GLU A 102 -25.29 11.02 -7.73
CA GLU A 102 -25.76 10.88 -9.11
C GLU A 102 -24.96 9.86 -9.92
N PRO A 103 -23.61 9.79 -9.83
CA PRO A 103 -22.88 8.77 -10.57
C PRO A 103 -23.24 7.34 -10.12
N VAL A 104 -23.58 7.12 -8.84
CA VAL A 104 -24.05 5.82 -8.33
C VAL A 104 -25.42 5.48 -8.91
N ARG A 105 -26.37 6.44 -8.86
CA ARG A 105 -27.72 6.25 -9.41
C ARG A 105 -27.70 6.05 -10.92
N ALA A 106 -26.87 6.79 -11.64
CA ALA A 106 -26.68 6.64 -13.08
C ALA A 106 -26.10 5.26 -13.41
N SER A 107 -25.05 4.83 -12.69
CA SER A 107 -24.48 3.48 -12.81
C SER A 107 -25.54 2.40 -12.59
N TYR A 108 -26.40 2.57 -11.59
CA TYR A 108 -27.47 1.63 -11.26
C TYR A 108 -28.56 1.58 -12.35
N ARG A 109 -29.00 2.72 -12.87
CA ARG A 109 -30.03 2.82 -13.92
C ARG A 109 -29.56 2.26 -15.26
N THR A 110 -28.28 2.39 -15.56
CA THR A 110 -27.70 2.06 -16.88
C THR A 110 -26.94 0.74 -16.91
N ASP A 111 -26.87 0.05 -15.77
CA ASP A 111 -26.06 -1.17 -15.57
C ASP A 111 -24.58 -1.00 -15.99
N THR A 112 -24.09 0.25 -16.00
CA THR A 112 -22.71 0.57 -16.36
C THR A 112 -21.91 0.75 -15.08
N SER A 113 -20.91 -0.11 -14.86
CA SER A 113 -20.10 -0.10 -13.64
C SER A 113 -19.33 1.21 -13.44
N ILE A 114 -19.24 1.66 -12.19
CA ILE A 114 -18.40 2.81 -11.79
C ILE A 114 -16.94 2.48 -12.07
N ARG A 115 -16.26 3.36 -12.82
CA ARG A 115 -14.83 3.24 -13.12
C ARG A 115 -14.01 3.91 -12.03
N TRP A 116 -13.75 3.17 -10.96
CA TRP A 116 -12.90 3.62 -9.86
C TRP A 116 -11.44 3.81 -10.30
N ALA A 117 -10.79 4.85 -9.79
CA ALA A 117 -9.35 5.01 -9.91
C ALA A 117 -8.68 4.20 -8.79
N ARG A 118 -7.89 3.20 -9.16
CA ARG A 118 -7.21 2.35 -8.18
C ARG A 118 -6.16 3.17 -7.43
N VAL A 119 -6.21 3.13 -6.10
CA VAL A 119 -5.25 3.84 -5.24
C VAL A 119 -3.98 3.03 -5.00
N HIS A 120 -4.15 1.74 -4.73
CA HIS A 120 -3.04 0.80 -4.56
C HIS A 120 -2.89 -0.01 -5.84
N ASP A 121 -2.02 0.46 -6.74
CA ASP A 121 -1.80 -0.15 -8.06
C ASP A 121 -0.39 -0.73 -8.14
N LEU A 122 -0.31 -2.06 -7.99
CA LEU A 122 0.93 -2.79 -8.18
C LEU A 122 1.12 -3.06 -9.68
N PRO A 123 2.36 -3.08 -10.18
CA PRO A 123 2.62 -3.42 -11.57
C PRO A 123 2.04 -4.78 -11.96
N ASP A 124 1.60 -4.94 -13.21
CA ASP A 124 0.93 -6.17 -13.68
C ASP A 124 1.80 -7.44 -13.60
N TYR A 125 3.12 -7.31 -13.52
CA TYR A 125 4.06 -8.41 -13.31
C TYR A 125 4.20 -8.81 -11.82
N VAL A 126 3.39 -8.23 -10.94
CA VAL A 126 3.30 -8.56 -9.51
C VAL A 126 1.94 -9.20 -9.23
N TYR A 127 1.96 -10.50 -8.96
CA TYR A 127 0.80 -11.22 -8.47
C TYR A 127 0.69 -11.09 -6.94
N PHE A 128 -0.21 -10.22 -6.49
CA PHE A 128 -0.57 -10.10 -5.08
C PHE A 128 -1.83 -10.91 -4.75
N ASN A 129 -1.85 -11.56 -3.59
CA ASN A 129 -2.99 -12.35 -3.14
C ASN A 129 -3.48 -11.89 -1.75
N HIS A 130 -4.65 -11.24 -1.68
CA HIS A 130 -5.21 -10.76 -0.41
C HIS A 130 -5.53 -11.89 0.58
N SER A 131 -6.15 -12.98 0.12
CA SER A 131 -6.69 -14.00 1.01
C SER A 131 -5.63 -14.67 1.86
N ILE A 132 -4.44 -14.93 1.31
CA ILE A 132 -3.35 -15.53 2.08
C ILE A 132 -2.86 -14.61 3.21
N HIS A 133 -2.76 -13.30 2.98
CA HIS A 133 -2.31 -12.35 4.00
C HIS A 133 -3.31 -12.26 5.15
N VAL A 134 -4.60 -12.13 4.83
CA VAL A 134 -5.68 -12.10 5.82
C VAL A 134 -5.72 -13.40 6.62
N GLN A 135 -5.67 -14.56 5.94
CA GLN A 135 -5.69 -15.87 6.61
C GLN A 135 -4.43 -16.13 7.45
N LYS A 136 -3.31 -15.47 7.15
CA LYS A 136 -2.07 -15.52 7.94
C LYS A 136 -1.97 -14.40 8.97
N GLY A 137 -3.05 -13.66 9.23
CA GLY A 137 -3.10 -12.70 10.33
C GLY A 137 -2.44 -11.36 10.02
N ILE A 138 -2.39 -10.93 8.76
CA ILE A 138 -1.97 -9.58 8.40
C ILE A 138 -3.20 -8.67 8.34
N GLY A 139 -3.21 -7.64 9.18
CA GLY A 139 -4.32 -6.69 9.26
C GLY A 139 -4.33 -5.66 8.14
N CYS A 140 -5.53 -5.18 7.77
CA CYS A 140 -5.73 -4.20 6.70
C CYS A 140 -4.94 -2.90 6.96
N ALA A 141 -4.90 -2.46 8.23
CA ALA A 141 -4.25 -1.22 8.62
C ALA A 141 -2.73 -1.20 8.42
N THR A 142 -2.07 -2.37 8.43
CA THR A 142 -0.61 -2.44 8.19
C THR A 142 -0.27 -2.05 6.76
N CYS A 143 -1.10 -2.42 5.77
CA CYS A 143 -0.85 -2.16 4.36
C CYS A 143 -1.54 -0.88 3.85
N HIS A 144 -2.78 -0.65 4.28
CA HIS A 144 -3.62 0.44 3.77
C HIS A 144 -3.68 1.65 4.71
N GLY A 145 -3.04 1.59 5.87
CA GLY A 145 -3.16 2.63 6.90
C GLY A 145 -4.54 2.67 7.56
N ARG A 146 -4.84 3.76 8.26
CA ARG A 146 -6.12 3.98 8.96
C ARG A 146 -7.22 4.42 8.00
N VAL A 147 -7.63 3.51 7.11
CA VAL A 147 -8.69 3.74 6.11
C VAL A 147 -10.01 4.19 6.74
N ASP A 148 -10.31 3.72 7.95
CA ASP A 148 -11.44 4.16 8.79
C ASP A 148 -11.35 5.64 9.23
N ARG A 149 -10.23 6.31 8.98
CA ARG A 149 -10.03 7.75 9.21
C ARG A 149 -9.85 8.53 7.91
N MET A 150 -9.90 7.87 6.76
CA MET A 150 -9.69 8.48 5.45
C MET A 150 -11.01 9.02 4.87
N ASN A 151 -11.10 10.34 4.73
CA ASN A 151 -12.21 10.97 3.98
C ASN A 151 -12.13 10.67 2.49
N LEU A 152 -10.91 10.63 1.95
CA LEU A 152 -10.60 10.18 0.61
C LEU A 152 -9.45 9.22 0.75
N THR A 153 -9.49 8.10 0.04
CA THR A 153 -8.45 7.07 0.17
C THR A 153 -7.16 7.54 -0.50
N TRP A 154 -6.03 7.36 0.19
CA TRP A 154 -4.69 7.48 -0.37
C TRP A 154 -3.91 6.19 -0.11
N GLN A 155 -2.75 6.08 -0.78
CA GLN A 155 -1.82 5.00 -0.50
C GLN A 155 -0.95 5.39 0.70
N GLU A 156 -1.01 4.62 1.79
CA GLU A 156 -0.21 4.89 3.00
C GLU A 156 1.19 4.28 2.88
N ALA A 157 1.26 2.98 2.58
CA ALA A 157 2.53 2.26 2.42
C ALA A 157 3.13 2.52 1.03
N SER A 158 4.46 2.47 0.91
CA SER A 158 5.13 2.69 -0.39
C SER A 158 4.80 1.62 -1.43
N LEU A 159 4.43 0.42 -0.98
CA LEU A 159 4.23 -0.80 -1.79
C LEU A 159 5.42 -1.16 -2.70
N GLN A 160 6.60 -0.64 -2.39
CA GLN A 160 7.82 -1.03 -3.06
C GLN A 160 8.24 -2.45 -2.64
N MET A 161 8.95 -3.15 -3.52
CA MET A 161 9.43 -4.51 -3.27
C MET A 161 10.21 -4.63 -1.95
N GLU A 162 11.04 -3.63 -1.62
CA GLU A 162 11.79 -3.59 -0.35
C GLU A 162 10.86 -3.67 0.86
N TRP A 163 9.77 -2.88 0.87
CA TRP A 163 8.79 -2.87 1.94
C TRP A 163 8.08 -4.23 2.09
N CYS A 164 7.69 -4.85 0.97
CA CYS A 164 7.11 -6.19 0.97
C CYS A 164 8.09 -7.23 1.52
N LEU A 165 9.35 -7.19 1.06
CA LEU A 165 10.39 -8.15 1.47
C LEU A 165 10.78 -7.99 2.94
N ASP A 166 10.79 -6.78 3.48
CA ASP A 166 11.07 -6.57 4.90
C ASP A 166 10.02 -7.24 5.79
N CYS A 167 8.75 -7.17 5.40
CA CYS A 167 7.67 -7.92 6.05
C CYS A 167 7.85 -9.44 5.86
N HIS A 168 8.13 -9.90 4.65
CA HIS A 168 8.32 -11.33 4.37
C HIS A 168 9.54 -11.94 5.08
N ARG A 169 10.58 -11.15 5.36
CA ARG A 169 11.78 -11.56 6.12
C ARG A 169 11.54 -11.60 7.63
N ALA A 170 10.68 -10.73 8.14
CA ALA A 170 10.40 -10.60 9.57
C ALA A 170 8.89 -10.44 9.86
N PRO A 171 8.05 -11.44 9.50
CA PRO A 171 6.60 -11.34 9.62
C PRO A 171 6.13 -11.18 11.06
N GLU A 172 6.88 -11.66 12.06
CA GLU A 172 6.57 -11.53 13.49
C GLU A 172 6.41 -10.08 13.96
N ARG A 173 6.94 -9.11 13.21
CA ARG A 173 6.77 -7.68 13.52
C ARG A 173 5.39 -7.15 13.18
N TYR A 174 4.63 -7.86 12.35
CA TYR A 174 3.41 -7.34 11.71
C TYR A 174 2.19 -8.26 11.88
N VAL A 175 2.42 -9.56 12.07
CA VAL A 175 1.35 -10.55 12.27
C VAL A 175 0.60 -10.26 13.57
N ARG A 176 -0.73 -10.35 13.50
CA ARG A 176 -1.66 -10.16 14.61
C ARG A 176 -2.65 -11.33 14.67
N PRO A 177 -3.38 -11.50 15.79
CA PRO A 177 -4.43 -12.51 15.88
C PRO A 177 -5.46 -12.35 14.76
N ARG A 178 -5.94 -13.46 14.18
CA ARG A 178 -6.93 -13.42 13.08
C ARG A 178 -8.21 -12.64 13.43
N ALA A 179 -8.62 -12.66 14.71
CA ALA A 179 -9.77 -11.90 15.20
C ALA A 179 -9.60 -10.37 15.03
N GLU A 180 -8.36 -9.89 14.97
CA GLU A 180 -8.00 -8.46 14.91
C GLU A 180 -7.59 -7.99 13.52
N VAL A 181 -7.70 -8.85 12.49
CA VAL A 181 -7.30 -8.53 11.10
C VAL A 181 -8.08 -7.34 10.55
N PHE A 182 -9.39 -7.33 10.78
CA PHE A 182 -10.30 -6.27 10.33
C PHE A 182 -10.48 -5.15 11.35
N ASN A 183 -9.85 -5.26 12.53
CA ASN A 183 -9.84 -4.18 13.49
C ASN A 183 -8.82 -3.11 13.07
N MET A 184 -9.34 -2.01 12.51
CA MET A 184 -8.53 -0.88 12.07
C MET A 184 -7.88 -0.12 13.22
N ALA A 185 -8.41 -0.23 14.44
CA ALA A 185 -7.88 0.40 15.63
C ALA A 185 -6.85 -0.46 16.39
N TRP A 186 -6.54 -1.66 15.91
CA TRP A 186 -5.54 -2.52 16.54
C TRP A 186 -4.16 -1.85 16.53
N GLU A 187 -3.54 -1.81 17.69
CA GLU A 187 -2.17 -1.34 17.89
C GLU A 187 -1.30 -2.55 18.34
N PRO A 188 -0.07 -2.67 17.81
CA PRO A 188 0.84 -3.73 18.25
C PRO A 188 1.06 -3.66 19.77
N PRO A 189 0.95 -4.78 20.50
CA PRO A 189 1.30 -4.81 21.91
C PRO A 189 2.79 -4.53 22.12
N SER A 190 3.16 -4.12 23.34
CA SER A 190 4.55 -3.84 23.70
C SER A 190 5.47 -5.05 23.49
N ASN A 191 4.93 -6.27 23.59
CA ASN A 191 5.62 -7.53 23.34
C ASN A 191 5.33 -8.13 21.95
N GLN A 192 5.09 -7.30 20.93
CA GLN A 192 4.77 -7.73 19.55
C GLN A 192 5.69 -8.84 19.02
N LEU A 193 7.00 -8.82 19.30
CA LEU A 193 7.92 -9.85 18.81
C LEU A 193 7.68 -11.22 19.43
N GLU A 194 7.26 -11.29 20.68
CA GLU A 194 6.93 -12.54 21.37
C GLU A 194 5.66 -13.14 20.78
N VAL A 195 4.57 -12.36 20.82
CA VAL A 195 3.26 -12.74 20.27
C VAL A 195 3.36 -13.05 18.78
N GLY A 196 4.08 -12.23 18.01
CA GLY A 196 4.26 -12.41 16.59
C GLY A 196 5.00 -13.71 16.24
N ARG A 197 6.00 -14.12 17.04
CA ARG A 197 6.70 -15.40 16.84
C ARG A 197 5.80 -16.59 17.14
N GLU A 198 5.00 -16.50 18.20
CA GLU A 198 3.99 -17.50 18.53
C GLU A 198 2.98 -17.66 17.38
N LEU A 199 2.46 -16.54 16.87
CA LEU A 199 1.51 -16.53 15.75
C LEU A 199 2.14 -17.02 14.44
N VAL A 200 3.38 -16.66 14.15
CA VAL A 200 4.12 -17.19 12.99
C VAL A 200 4.23 -18.71 13.05
N HIS A 201 4.52 -19.26 14.23
CA HIS A 201 4.56 -20.70 14.46
C HIS A 201 3.16 -21.33 14.35
N GLU A 202 2.16 -20.79 15.05
CA GLU A 202 0.78 -21.29 15.05
C GLU A 202 0.17 -21.28 13.65
N TYR A 203 0.34 -20.18 12.92
CA TYR A 203 -0.22 -19.99 11.59
C TYR A 203 0.65 -20.62 10.50
N LYS A 204 1.79 -21.23 10.85
CA LYS A 204 2.74 -21.86 9.91
C LYS A 204 3.10 -20.88 8.80
N ILE A 205 3.56 -19.70 9.18
CA ILE A 205 4.01 -18.66 8.25
C ILE A 205 5.44 -18.98 7.85
N GLN A 206 5.70 -19.00 6.56
CA GLN A 206 7.03 -19.19 6.00
C GLN A 206 7.57 -17.84 5.54
N SER A 207 8.88 -17.65 5.65
CA SER A 207 9.54 -16.52 5.01
C SER A 207 9.68 -16.83 3.52
N LEU A 208 8.86 -16.17 2.69
CA LEU A 208 8.83 -16.38 1.25
C LEU A 208 9.47 -15.17 0.54
N THR A 209 10.70 -15.33 0.06
CA THR A 209 11.44 -14.24 -0.59
C THR A 209 11.86 -14.57 -2.02
N ASP A 210 11.43 -15.72 -2.54
CA ASP A 210 11.75 -16.14 -3.90
C ASP A 210 10.90 -15.40 -4.93
N CYS A 211 11.48 -15.09 -6.09
CA CYS A 211 10.81 -14.32 -7.14
C CYS A 211 9.47 -14.95 -7.57
N TYR A 212 9.37 -16.28 -7.67
CA TYR A 212 8.15 -16.97 -8.11
C TYR A 212 6.94 -16.74 -7.19
N THR A 213 7.18 -16.30 -5.96
CA THR A 213 6.11 -15.98 -4.99
C THR A 213 5.22 -14.85 -5.53
N CYS A 214 5.84 -13.86 -6.17
CA CYS A 214 5.17 -12.62 -6.60
C CYS A 214 5.28 -12.35 -8.11
N HIS A 215 6.30 -12.87 -8.79
CA HIS A 215 6.57 -12.62 -10.21
C HIS A 215 6.40 -13.91 -11.00
N ARG A 216 5.18 -14.13 -11.52
CA ARG A 216 4.79 -15.35 -12.22
C ARG A 216 3.96 -15.04 -13.46
#